data_AF-A0A2N2FGT1-F1
#
_entry.id   AF-A0A2N2FGT1-F1
#
_cell.length_a   1.000
_cell.length_b   1.000
_cell.length_c   1.000
_cell.angle_alpha   90.00
_cell.angle_beta   90.00
_cell.angle_gamma   90.00
#
_symmetry.space_group_name_H-M   'P 1'
#
loop_
_entity.id
_entity.type
_entity.pdbx_description
1 polymer ?
#
loop_
_entity_poly.entity_id
_entity_poly.type
_entity_poly.pdbx_seq_one_letter_code
_entity_poly.pdbx_strand_id
1 'polypeptide(L)' 'MESLEKQALQVAKEIVVKFIEVGRISPANFAEHFAEIYTEILATVGGGAASAPARDHKKKDKAE' A
#
# COMPACT_ATOMS: atom_id res chain seq x y z
N MET A 1 7.27 -13.71 -15.00
CA MET A 1 7.09 -12.51 -14.15
C MET A 1 5.84 -11.73 -14.53
N GLU A 2 5.48 -11.60 -15.82
CA GLU A 2 4.24 -10.92 -16.27
C GLU A 2 2.95 -11.39 -15.57
N SER A 3 2.81 -12.69 -15.27
CA SER A 3 1.65 -13.20 -14.52
C SER A 3 1.58 -12.65 -13.09
N LEU A 4 2.72 -12.46 -12.42
CA LEU A 4 2.78 -12.01 -11.04
C LEU A 4 2.45 -10.51 -10.94
N GLU A 5 2.98 -9.69 -11.84
CA GLU A 5 2.62 -8.27 -11.93
C GLU A 5 1.13 -8.09 -12.25
N LYS A 6 0.59 -8.88 -13.19
CA LYS A 6 -0.84 -8.87 -13.51
C LYS A 6 -1.71 -9.29 -12.31
N GLN A 7 -1.29 -10.31 -11.56
CA GLN A 7 -1.98 -10.77 -10.34
C GLN A 7 -1.92 -9.70 -9.25
N ALA A 8 -0.74 -9.10 -9.02
CA ALA A 8 -0.58 -8.02 -8.06
C ALA A 8 -1.45 -6.80 -8.42
N LEU A 9 -1.53 -6.45 -9.70
CA LEU A 9 -2.37 -5.36 -10.17
C LEU A 9 -3.86 -5.65 -9.97
N GLN A 10 -4.29 -6.88 -10.22
CA GLN A 10 -5.67 -7.28 -9.98
C GLN A 10 -6.03 -7.19 -8.50
N VAL A 11 -5.19 -7.73 -7.61
CA VAL A 11 -5.42 -7.66 -6.16
C VAL A 11 -5.40 -6.22 -5.66
N ALA A 12 -4.47 -5.39 -6.14
CA ALA A 12 -4.42 -3.97 -5.79
C ALA A 12 -5.72 -3.24 -6.15
N LYS A 13 -6.26 -3.49 -7.35
CA LYS A 13 -7.56 -2.93 -7.77
C LYS A 13 -8.69 -3.33 -6.84
N GLU A 14 -8.78 -4.61 -6.47
CA GLU A 14 -9.83 -5.12 -5.59
C GLU A 14 -9.75 -4.50 -4.18
N ILE A 15 -8.55 -4.38 -3.62
CA ILE A 15 -8.33 -3.73 -2.32
C ILE A 15 -8.74 -2.26 -2.35
N VAL A 16 -8.32 -1.52 -3.37
CA VAL A 16 -8.62 -0.08 -3.44
C VAL A 16 -10.12 0.16 -3.68
N VAL A 17 -10.78 -0.65 -4.52
CA VAL A 17 -12.23 -0.60 -4.69
C VAL A 17 -12.93 -0.88 -3.34
N LYS A 18 -12.48 -1.90 -2.59
CA LYS A 18 -13.03 -2.19 -1.26
C LYS A 18 -12.86 -1.01 -0.30
N PHE A 19 -11.69 -0.36 -0.30
CA PHE A 19 -11.46 0.83 0.53
C PHE A 19 -12.32 2.02 0.14
N ILE A 20 -12.68 2.15 -1.15
CA ILE A 20 -13.66 3.14 -1.61
C ILE A 20 -15.06 2.79 -1.12
N GLU A 21 -15.48 1.53 -1.27
CA GLU A 21 -16.79 1.06 -0.80
C GLU A 21 -17.00 1.27 0.70
N VAL A 22 -15.95 1.09 1.51
CA VAL A 22 -16.02 1.28 2.98
C VAL A 22 -15.68 2.70 3.44
N GLY A 23 -15.44 3.63 2.51
CA GLY A 23 -15.18 5.04 2.81
C GLY A 23 -13.81 5.34 3.44
N ARG A 24 -12.80 4.49 3.22
CA ARG A 24 -11.40 4.71 3.68
C ARG A 24 -10.55 5.45 2.64
N ILE A 25 -10.84 5.23 1.37
CA ILE A 25 -10.31 5.98 0.23
C ILE A 25 -11.52 6.60 -0.49
N SER A 26 -11.35 7.74 -1.13
CA SER A 26 -12.36 8.31 -2.02
C SER A 26 -11.91 8.15 -3.49
N PRO A 27 -12.82 8.18 -4.46
CA PRO A 27 -12.42 8.23 -5.87
C PRO A 27 -11.49 9.40 -6.20
N ALA A 28 -11.58 10.53 -5.46
CA ALA A 28 -10.81 11.73 -5.71
C ALA A 28 -9.33 11.62 -5.29
N ASN A 29 -9.02 10.87 -4.23
CA ASN A 29 -7.66 10.66 -3.74
C ASN A 29 -7.09 9.26 -4.06
N PHE A 30 -7.73 8.53 -4.98
CA PHE A 30 -7.28 7.21 -5.43
C PHE A 30 -5.81 7.17 -5.85
N ALA A 31 -5.37 8.17 -6.61
CA ALA A 31 -4.03 8.22 -7.19
C ALA A 31 -2.92 8.31 -6.13
N GLU A 32 -3.23 8.86 -4.96
CA GLU A 32 -2.31 8.99 -3.83
C GLU A 32 -2.04 7.65 -3.15
N HIS A 33 -2.97 6.70 -3.23
CA HIS A 33 -2.90 5.43 -2.50
C HIS A 33 -2.59 4.21 -3.37
N PHE A 34 -3.00 4.22 -4.64
CA PHE A 34 -2.94 3.03 -5.48
C PHE A 34 -1.52 2.50 -5.69
N ALA A 35 -0.55 3.41 -5.90
CA ALA A 35 0.84 3.03 -6.14
C ALA A 35 1.46 2.34 -4.91
N GLU A 36 1.25 2.88 -3.71
CA GLU A 36 1.77 2.30 -2.47
C GLU A 36 1.22 0.89 -2.23
N ILE A 37 -0.09 0.71 -2.42
CA ILE A 37 -0.75 -0.60 -2.27
C ILE A 37 -0.23 -1.60 -3.30
N TYR A 38 -0.12 -1.21 -4.57
CA TYR A 38 0.40 -2.08 -5.62
C TYR A 38 1.85 -2.49 -5.36
N THR A 39 2.71 -1.53 -4.99
CA THR A 39 4.13 -1.79 -4.69
C THR A 39 4.29 -2.73 -3.50
N GLU A 40 3.51 -2.55 -2.43
CA GLU A 40 3.56 -3.41 -1.24
C GLU A 40 3.18 -4.86 -1.58
N ILE A 41 2.12 -5.05 -2.37
CA ILE A 41 1.69 -6.37 -2.84
C ILE A 41 2.79 -6.99 -3.70
N LEU A 42 3.30 -6.26 -4.68
CA LEU A 42 4.32 -6.74 -5.61
C LEU A 42 5.62 -7.14 -4.88
N ALA A 43 6.05 -6.34 -3.90
CA ALA A 43 7.20 -6.66 -3.05
C ALA A 43 6.96 -7.93 -2.22
N THR A 44 5.78 -8.04 -1.61
CA THR A 44 5.39 -9.20 -0.79
C THR A 44 5.39 -10.50 -1.60
N VAL A 45 4.77 -10.50 -2.78
CA VAL A 45 4.68 -11.71 -3.61
C VAL A 45 5.94 -12.00 -4.42
N GLY A 46 6.76 -10.97 -4.67
CA GLY A 46 8.05 -11.09 -5.36
C GLY A 46 9.19 -11.65 -4.51
N GLY A 47 8.92 -12.02 -3.25
CA GLY A 47 9.94 -12.57 -2.33
C GLY A 47 10.81 -11.50 -1.67
N GLY A 48 10.40 -10.24 -1.70
CA GLY A 48 11.11 -9.11 -1.11
C GLY A 48 10.95 -9.03 0.40
N ALA A 49 11.61 -9.94 1.12
CA ALA A 49 11.95 -9.73 2.53
C ALA A 49 13.06 -8.66 2.63
N ALA A 50 12.76 -7.39 2.33
CA ALA A 50 13.66 -6.26 2.56
C ALA A 50 12.95 -4.91 2.42
N SER A 51 11.91 -4.66 3.21
CA SER A 51 11.56 -3.29 3.64
C SER A 51 10.68 -3.38 4.88
N ALA A 52 11.32 -3.43 6.05
CA ALA A 52 10.65 -3.10 7.30
C ALA A 52 10.13 -1.66 7.20
N PRO A 53 8.90 -1.35 7.63
CA PRO A 53 8.50 0.03 7.73
C PRO A 53 9.24 0.61 8.92
N ALA A 54 10.25 1.45 8.66
CA ALA A 54 10.74 2.41 9.63
C ALA A 54 9.60 3.41 9.91
N ARG A 55 8.65 3.01 10.77
CA ARG A 55 7.75 3.94 11.44
C ARG A 55 8.57 4.66 12.51
N ASP A 56 9.36 5.65 12.08
CA ASP A 56 9.91 6.64 12.99
C ASP A 56 8.76 7.56 13.41
N HIS A 57 7.92 7.07 14.34
CA HIS A 57 7.12 7.95 15.17
C HIS A 57 8.10 8.67 16.09
N LYS A 58 8.67 9.78 15.61
CA LYS A 58 9.35 10.75 16.46
C LYS A 58 8.31 11.38 17.38
N LYS A 59 8.01 10.69 18.47
CA LYS A 59 7.34 11.21 19.66
C LYS A 59 8.24 12.33 20.19
N LYS A 60 7.95 13.58 19.82
CA LYS A 60 8.48 14.77 20.51
C LYS A 60 7.78 14.87 21.86
N ASP A 61 8.21 14.04 22.81
CA ASP A 61 8.01 14.27 24.24
C ASP A 61 9.38 14.45 24.88
N LYS A 62 9.69 15.72 25.19
CA LYS A 62 10.61 16.21 26.23
C LYS A 62 10.47 17.74 26.16
N ALA A 63 9.66 18.38 27.02
CA ALA A 63 9.88 18.56 28.45
C ALA A 63 11.29 19.09 28.73
N GLU A 64 11.43 20.41 28.62
CA GLU A 64 12.18 21.26 29.55
C GLU A 64 11.55 22.66 29.54
#